data_AF-A0A2D6U125-F1
#
_entry.id   AF-A0A2D6U125-F1
#
_cell.length_a   1.000
_cell.length_b   1.000
_cell.length_c   1.000
_cell.angle_alpha   90.00
_cell.angle_beta   90.00
_cell.angle_gamma   90.00
#
_symmetry.space_group_name_H-M   'P 1'
#
loop_
_entity.id
_entity.type
_entity.pdbx_description
1 polymer ?
#
loop_
_entity_poly.entity_id
_entity_poly.type
_entity_poly.pdbx_seq_one_letter_code
_entity_poly.pdbx_strand_id
1 'polypeptide(L)'
;MAEKIKALFIYEILGRPAEHIRISLEQLLDQIGENKGIEIINRKVHPPAVIDEEKKKQVGVSEDIFTTFAEVEMEIDGLNLLYTLVMNTLPSSIEITEPTELRIKSFDLSNSLSELAAKLHRYDEVAKGIEMEKVQMVNLMKEMDGKIRELGGESPVKFEVDGGDEEGGEVKDGVDNGDREGGKVDGGEKGEKDKGGDGKEKDNKEVSLEDMEGVKSDKKENDEEEKSDVKDESK
;
A
#
# COMPACT_ATOMS: atom_id res chain seq x y z
N MET A 1 12.14 -8.43 -24.59
CA MET A 1 11.36 -9.38 -23.78
C MET A 1 11.54 -8.96 -22.33
N ALA A 2 10.47 -8.88 -21.54
CA ALA A 2 10.61 -8.62 -20.10
C ALA A 2 11.34 -9.81 -19.47
N GLU A 3 12.25 -9.54 -18.52
CA GLU A 3 12.88 -10.62 -17.75
C GLU A 3 11.80 -11.29 -16.89
N LYS A 4 11.67 -12.61 -17.05
CA LYS A 4 10.80 -13.41 -16.21
C LYS A 4 11.44 -13.59 -14.84
N ILE A 5 10.62 -13.46 -13.80
CA ILE A 5 11.03 -13.59 -12.41
C ILE A 5 10.36 -14.83 -11.84
N LYS A 6 11.13 -15.74 -11.27
CA LYS A 6 10.59 -16.84 -10.48
C LYS A 6 10.68 -16.50 -9.00
N ALA A 7 9.57 -16.68 -8.31
CA ALA A 7 9.51 -16.46 -6.88
C ALA A 7 8.61 -17.48 -6.19
N LEU A 8 8.98 -17.81 -4.96
CA LEU A 8 8.18 -18.59 -4.02
C LEU A 8 7.41 -17.62 -3.12
N PHE A 9 6.11 -17.85 -3.02
CA PHE A 9 5.19 -17.08 -2.20
C PHE A 9 4.62 -17.97 -1.11
N ILE A 10 4.49 -17.42 0.09
CA ILE A 10 3.76 -18.05 1.18
C ILE A 10 2.55 -17.19 1.49
N TYR A 11 1.37 -17.74 1.30
CA TYR A 11 0.11 -17.13 1.68
C TYR A 11 -0.39 -17.78 2.96
N GLU A 12 -0.73 -16.99 3.98
CA GLU A 12 -1.34 -17.48 5.22
C GLU A 12 -2.71 -16.83 5.42
N ILE A 13 -3.71 -17.63 5.77
CA ILE A 13 -5.04 -17.15 6.13
C ILE A 13 -5.43 -17.71 7.49
N LEU A 14 -5.97 -16.83 8.32
CA LEU A 14 -6.50 -17.12 9.63
C LEU A 14 -8.00 -16.85 9.64
N GLY A 15 -8.80 -17.77 10.16
CA GLY A 15 -10.24 -17.59 10.18
C GLY A 15 -11.05 -18.79 10.67
N ARG A 16 -12.35 -18.73 10.40
CA ARG A 16 -13.34 -19.75 10.78
C ARG A 16 -14.46 -19.82 9.73
N PRO A 17 -15.07 -21.00 9.50
CA PRO A 17 -14.62 -22.33 9.92
C PRO A 17 -13.41 -22.83 9.09
N ALA A 18 -12.79 -23.93 9.52
CA ALA A 18 -11.60 -24.52 8.88
C ALA A 18 -11.77 -24.80 7.36
N GLU A 19 -12.95 -25.23 6.93
CA GLU A 19 -13.21 -25.49 5.51
C GLU A 19 -13.23 -24.20 4.69
N HIS A 20 -13.76 -23.11 5.24
CA HIS A 20 -13.86 -21.85 4.52
C HIS A 20 -12.50 -21.21 4.29
N ILE A 21 -11.57 -21.30 5.24
CA ILE A 21 -10.23 -20.74 5.06
C ILE A 21 -9.46 -21.44 3.94
N ARG A 22 -9.64 -22.76 3.78
CA ARG A 22 -9.03 -23.52 2.70
C ARG A 22 -9.63 -23.13 1.35
N ILE A 23 -10.96 -23.10 1.25
CA ILE A 23 -11.67 -22.74 0.01
C ILE A 23 -11.29 -21.31 -0.42
N SER A 24 -11.30 -20.36 0.52
CA SER A 24 -10.91 -18.97 0.25
C SER A 24 -9.47 -18.86 -0.24
N LEU A 25 -8.55 -19.65 0.35
CA LEU A 25 -7.16 -19.66 -0.10
C LEU A 25 -7.04 -20.24 -1.51
N GLU A 26 -7.72 -21.36 -1.80
CA GLU A 26 -7.74 -21.94 -3.15
C GLU A 26 -8.32 -20.96 -4.19
N GLN A 27 -9.42 -20.27 -3.86
CA GLN A 27 -10.03 -19.25 -4.72
C GLN A 27 -9.10 -18.05 -4.98
N LEU A 28 -8.38 -17.60 -3.94
CA LEU A 28 -7.37 -16.54 -4.10
C LEU A 28 -6.29 -16.97 -5.09
N LEU A 29 -5.79 -18.20 -4.98
CA LEU A 29 -4.77 -18.73 -5.89
C LEU A 29 -5.28 -18.88 -7.32
N ASP A 30 -6.53 -19.31 -7.49
CA ASP A 30 -7.16 -19.42 -8.81
C ASP A 30 -7.27 -18.03 -9.47
N GLN A 31 -7.73 -17.02 -8.72
CA GLN A 31 -7.78 -15.62 -9.21
C GLN A 31 -6.40 -15.07 -9.57
N ILE A 32 -5.35 -15.45 -8.82
CA ILE A 32 -3.97 -15.05 -9.15
C ILE A 32 -3.55 -15.66 -10.48
N GLY A 33 -3.83 -16.94 -10.70
CA GLY A 33 -3.48 -17.68 -11.92
C GLY A 33 -4.24 -17.25 -13.17
N GLU A 34 -5.38 -16.55 -13.03
CA GLU A 34 -6.12 -15.98 -14.17
C GLU A 34 -5.47 -14.69 -14.72
N ASN A 35 -4.55 -14.07 -13.97
CA ASN A 35 -3.92 -12.83 -14.39
C ASN A 35 -2.88 -13.04 -15.49
N LYS A 36 -2.95 -12.23 -16.55
CA LYS A 36 -1.98 -12.26 -17.64
C LYS A 36 -0.57 -11.93 -17.13
N GLY A 37 0.41 -12.74 -17.55
CA GLY A 37 1.81 -12.58 -17.16
C GLY A 37 2.17 -13.19 -15.81
N ILE A 38 1.27 -13.99 -15.22
CA ILE A 38 1.55 -14.83 -14.05
C ILE A 38 1.29 -16.29 -14.45
N GLU A 39 2.27 -17.15 -14.18
CA GLU A 39 2.15 -18.59 -14.38
C GLU A 39 2.47 -19.31 -13.07
N ILE A 40 1.51 -20.08 -12.55
CA ILE A 40 1.72 -20.89 -11.34
C ILE A 40 2.41 -22.19 -11.75
N ILE A 41 3.68 -22.33 -11.37
CA ILE A 41 4.49 -23.52 -11.64
C ILE A 41 4.09 -24.65 -10.68
N ASN A 42 3.99 -24.31 -9.39
CA ASN A 42 3.68 -25.27 -8.34
C ASN A 42 2.82 -24.60 -7.26
N ARG A 43 1.88 -25.34 -6.70
CA ARG A 43 1.08 -24.89 -5.55
C ARG A 43 0.86 -26.03 -4.57
N LYS A 44 1.04 -25.73 -3.29
CA LYS A 44 0.84 -26.68 -2.21
C LYS A 44 0.07 -26.00 -1.09
N VAL A 45 -1.19 -26.37 -0.95
CA VAL A 45 -2.07 -25.90 0.12
C VAL A 45 -2.00 -26.90 1.27
N HIS A 46 -1.61 -26.41 2.45
CA HIS A 46 -1.52 -27.23 3.64
C HIS A 46 -2.90 -27.38 4.31
N PRO A 47 -3.15 -28.46 5.07
CA PRO A 47 -4.39 -28.60 5.81
C PRO A 47 -4.48 -27.55 6.93
N PRO A 48 -5.70 -27.05 7.22
CA PRO A 48 -5.94 -26.17 8.36
C PRO A 48 -5.45 -26.76 9.70
N ALA A 49 -4.75 -25.94 10.48
CA ALA A 49 -4.32 -26.25 11.84
C ALA A 49 -5.04 -25.35 12.86
N VAL A 50 -5.37 -25.90 14.02
CA VAL A 50 -5.90 -25.12 15.15
C VAL A 50 -4.79 -24.27 15.74
N ILE A 51 -5.10 -23.03 16.06
CA ILE A 51 -4.16 -22.11 16.67
C ILE A 51 -4.03 -22.38 18.17
N ASP A 52 -2.79 -22.39 18.67
CA ASP A 52 -2.48 -22.61 20.09
C ASP A 52 -3.10 -21.56 21.02
N GLU A 53 -3.36 -21.94 22.27
CA GLU A 53 -3.98 -21.10 23.30
C GLU A 53 -3.26 -19.77 23.55
N GLU A 54 -1.93 -19.73 23.42
CA GLU A 54 -1.16 -18.47 23.55
C GLU A 54 -1.50 -17.46 22.45
N LYS A 55 -1.65 -17.94 21.21
CA LYS A 55 -2.05 -17.12 20.07
C LYS A 55 -3.53 -16.76 20.15
N LYS A 56 -4.40 -17.63 20.67
CA LYS A 56 -5.82 -17.29 20.91
C LYS A 56 -5.98 -16.09 21.86
N LYS A 57 -5.17 -16.02 22.93
CA LYS A 57 -5.17 -14.89 23.87
C LYS A 57 -4.80 -13.56 23.20
N GLN A 58 -3.88 -13.57 22.23
CA GLN A 58 -3.49 -12.37 21.50
C GLN A 58 -4.61 -11.85 20.58
N VAL A 59 -5.40 -12.75 20.00
CA VAL A 59 -6.51 -12.38 19.10
C VAL A 59 -7.79 -12.04 19.90
N GLY A 60 -7.82 -12.31 21.20
CA GLY A 60 -8.94 -11.95 22.08
C GLY A 60 -10.21 -12.77 21.82
N VAL A 61 -10.09 -13.98 21.26
CA VAL A 61 -11.24 -14.81 20.91
C VAL A 61 -11.24 -16.11 21.71
N SER A 62 -12.39 -16.44 22.28
CA SER A 62 -12.60 -17.63 23.11
C SER A 62 -12.80 -18.92 22.33
N GLU A 63 -13.24 -18.85 21.07
CA GLU A 63 -13.49 -20.04 20.24
C GLU A 63 -12.26 -20.49 19.43
N ASP A 64 -12.34 -21.67 18.81
CA ASP A 64 -11.24 -22.22 18.01
C ASP A 64 -11.03 -21.43 16.71
N ILE A 65 -9.85 -20.85 16.53
CA ILE A 65 -9.40 -20.25 15.26
C ILE A 65 -8.54 -21.29 14.52
N PHE A 66 -8.69 -21.32 13.19
CA PHE A 66 -7.85 -22.13 12.33
C PHE A 66 -6.94 -21.23 11.50
N THR A 67 -5.72 -21.70 11.24
CA THR A 67 -4.79 -21.11 10.27
C THR A 67 -4.47 -22.13 9.20
N THR A 68 -4.24 -21.67 7.98
CA THR A 68 -3.75 -22.49 6.88
C THR A 68 -2.78 -21.66 6.06
N PHE A 69 -1.81 -22.33 5.43
CA PHE A 69 -0.88 -21.66 4.52
C PHE A 69 -0.75 -22.41 3.21
N ALA A 70 -0.38 -21.68 2.16
CA ALA A 70 -0.05 -22.22 0.86
C ALA A 70 1.32 -21.75 0.41
N GLU A 71 2.11 -22.69 -0.08
CA GLU A 71 3.39 -22.46 -0.74
C GLU A 71 3.12 -22.44 -2.25
N VAL A 72 3.46 -21.36 -2.93
CA VAL A 72 3.15 -21.17 -4.35
C VAL A 72 4.38 -20.67 -5.09
N GLU A 73 4.85 -21.45 -6.05
CA GLU A 73 5.93 -21.08 -6.95
C GLU A 73 5.34 -20.50 -8.24
N MET A 74 5.72 -19.28 -8.56
CA MET A 74 5.18 -18.54 -9.70
C MET A 74 6.27 -17.95 -10.57
N GLU A 75 6.03 -17.97 -11.88
CA GLU A 75 6.80 -17.21 -12.87
C GLU A 75 6.01 -15.96 -13.28
N ILE A 76 6.65 -14.79 -13.20
CA ILE A 76 6.01 -13.49 -13.34
C ILE A 76 6.74 -12.67 -14.42
N ASP A 77 5.97 -12.06 -15.31
CA ASP A 77 6.46 -11.23 -16.40
C ASP A 77 6.83 -9.82 -15.90
N GLY A 78 7.99 -9.74 -15.25
CA GLY A 78 8.64 -8.48 -14.87
C GLY A 78 8.28 -7.95 -13.48
N LEU A 79 9.08 -6.97 -13.05
CA LEU A 79 9.10 -6.52 -11.66
C LEU A 79 7.88 -5.69 -11.26
N ASN A 80 7.33 -4.89 -12.18
CA ASN A 80 6.13 -4.08 -11.89
C ASN A 80 4.92 -4.97 -11.57
N LEU A 81 4.78 -6.10 -12.28
CA LEU A 81 3.71 -7.06 -12.03
C LEU A 81 3.93 -7.78 -10.70
N LEU A 82 5.17 -8.13 -10.36
CA LEU A 82 5.54 -8.65 -9.04
C LEU A 82 5.12 -7.68 -7.93
N TYR A 83 5.49 -6.40 -8.02
CA TYR A 83 5.09 -5.42 -7.00
C TYR A 83 3.58 -5.26 -6.90
N THR A 84 2.88 -5.23 -8.04
CA THR A 84 1.42 -5.14 -8.07
C THR A 84 0.79 -6.35 -7.37
N LEU A 85 1.26 -7.56 -7.68
CA LEU A 85 0.80 -8.80 -7.07
C LEU A 85 1.00 -8.78 -5.55
N VAL A 86 2.21 -8.44 -5.11
CA VAL A 86 2.57 -8.37 -3.69
C VAL A 86 1.69 -7.37 -2.95
N MET A 87 1.47 -6.18 -3.51
CA MET A 87 0.68 -5.14 -2.86
C MET A 87 -0.82 -5.44 -2.83
N ASN A 88 -1.33 -6.23 -3.78
CA ASN A 88 -2.76 -6.56 -3.84
C ASN A 88 -3.09 -7.83 -3.05
N THR A 89 -2.17 -8.80 -3.00
CA THR A 89 -2.41 -10.11 -2.39
C THR A 89 -1.75 -10.25 -1.01
N LEU A 90 -0.85 -9.32 -0.64
CA LEU A 90 -0.17 -9.24 0.65
C LEU A 90 0.27 -10.61 1.19
N PRO A 91 1.15 -11.32 0.46
CA PRO A 91 1.67 -12.60 0.92
C PRO A 91 2.44 -12.42 2.24
N SER A 92 2.44 -13.47 3.06
CA SER A 92 3.19 -13.50 4.32
C SER A 92 4.70 -13.51 4.09
N SER A 93 5.15 -14.13 3.00
CA SER A 93 6.56 -14.18 2.60
C SER A 93 6.72 -14.26 1.08
N ILE A 94 7.81 -13.70 0.57
CA ILE A 94 8.19 -13.72 -0.84
C ILE A 94 9.70 -14.00 -0.91
N GLU A 95 10.08 -14.97 -1.73
CA GLU A 95 11.47 -15.32 -1.99
C GLU A 95 11.72 -15.39 -3.50
N ILE A 96 12.58 -14.51 -4.02
CA ILE A 96 12.94 -14.50 -5.45
C ILE A 96 14.03 -15.55 -5.67
N THR A 97 13.72 -16.57 -6.46
CA THR A 97 14.66 -17.66 -6.79
C THR A 97 15.45 -17.36 -8.06
N GLU A 98 14.82 -16.72 -9.05
CA GLU A 98 15.48 -16.28 -10.28
C GLU A 98 14.92 -14.92 -10.74
N PRO A 99 15.75 -14.02 -11.30
CA PRO A 99 17.20 -14.12 -11.51
C PRO A 99 18.04 -13.76 -10.26
N THR A 100 19.32 -14.12 -10.25
CA THR A 100 20.26 -13.77 -9.15
C THR A 100 20.58 -12.27 -9.09
N GLU A 101 20.60 -11.60 -10.25
CA GLU A 101 20.80 -10.15 -10.35
C GLU A 101 19.56 -9.50 -10.97
N LEU A 102 19.04 -8.45 -10.32
CA LEU A 102 17.93 -7.65 -10.84
C LEU A 102 18.46 -6.36 -11.45
N ARG A 103 18.23 -6.16 -12.75
CA ARG A 103 18.58 -4.91 -13.45
C ARG A 103 17.34 -4.04 -13.60
N ILE A 104 17.21 -3.07 -12.71
CA ILE A 104 16.04 -2.18 -12.67
C ILE A 104 16.41 -0.82 -13.25
N LYS A 105 15.58 -0.30 -14.16
CA LYS A 105 15.72 1.08 -14.64
C LYS A 105 15.23 2.03 -13.56
N SER A 106 15.93 3.15 -13.39
CA SER A 106 15.53 4.17 -12.41
C SER A 106 14.09 4.66 -12.59
N PHE A 107 13.61 4.72 -13.84
CA PHE A 107 12.22 5.09 -14.14
C PHE A 107 11.20 4.08 -13.58
N ASP A 108 11.41 2.78 -13.78
CA ASP A 108 10.48 1.73 -13.33
C ASP A 108 10.46 1.63 -11.79
N LEU A 109 11.63 1.79 -11.16
CA LEU A 109 11.75 1.85 -9.70
C LEU A 109 11.02 3.08 -9.14
N SER A 110 11.22 4.26 -9.73
CA SER A 110 10.54 5.48 -9.29
C SER A 110 9.02 5.36 -9.41
N ASN A 111 8.52 4.73 -10.48
CA ASN A 111 7.08 4.50 -10.64
C ASN A 111 6.54 3.54 -9.57
N SER A 112 7.23 2.42 -9.34
CA SER A 112 6.85 1.43 -8.32
C SER A 112 6.84 2.04 -6.92
N LEU A 113 7.84 2.85 -6.57
CA LEU A 113 7.90 3.55 -5.28
C LEU A 113 6.82 4.63 -5.15
N SER A 114 6.48 5.33 -6.24
CA SER A 114 5.42 6.34 -6.23
C SER A 114 4.04 5.69 -6.03
N GLU A 115 3.78 4.56 -6.67
CA GLU A 115 2.55 3.79 -6.47
C GLU A 115 2.44 3.23 -5.04
N LEU A 116 3.57 2.73 -4.50
CA LEU A 116 3.64 2.29 -3.11
C LEU A 116 3.32 3.43 -2.14
N ALA A 117 3.95 4.60 -2.32
CA ALA A 117 3.69 5.77 -1.51
C ALA A 117 2.21 6.19 -1.57
N ALA A 118 1.62 6.21 -2.77
CA ALA A 118 0.21 6.54 -2.95
C ALA A 118 -0.72 5.55 -2.23
N LYS A 119 -0.44 4.24 -2.27
CA LYS A 119 -1.21 3.23 -1.53
C LYS A 119 -1.08 3.40 -0.01
N LEU A 120 0.14 3.62 0.50
CA LEU A 120 0.37 3.85 1.92
C LEU A 120 -0.34 5.10 2.43
N HIS A 121 -0.33 6.19 1.66
CA HIS A 121 -1.08 7.40 2.01
C HIS A 121 -2.59 7.14 2.10
N ARG A 122 -3.17 6.38 1.16
CA ARG A 122 -4.59 5.99 1.24
C ARG A 122 -4.88 5.14 2.47
N TYR A 123 -4.00 4.21 2.83
CA TYR A 123 -4.18 3.41 4.04
C TYR A 123 -4.09 4.25 5.32
N ASP A 124 -3.19 5.23 5.38
CA ASP A 124 -3.09 6.18 6.50
C ASP A 124 -4.36 7.04 6.62
N GLU A 125 -4.92 7.50 5.50
CA GLU A 125 -6.21 8.22 5.49
C GLU A 125 -7.35 7.37 6.04
N VAL A 126 -7.47 6.11 5.58
CA VAL A 126 -8.50 5.18 6.06
C VAL A 126 -8.31 4.88 7.56
N ALA A 127 -7.08 4.63 8.01
CA ALA A 127 -6.78 4.36 9.41
C ALA A 127 -7.13 5.56 10.31
N LYS A 128 -6.79 6.78 9.89
CA LYS A 128 -7.16 8.02 10.60
C LYS A 128 -8.68 8.22 10.63
N GLY A 129 -9.37 7.92 9.54
CA GLY A 129 -10.83 7.93 9.48
C GLY A 129 -11.45 7.00 10.52
N ILE A 130 -11.01 5.74 10.57
CA ILE A 130 -11.48 4.74 11.53
C ILE A 130 -11.22 5.18 12.98
N GLU A 131 -10.03 5.74 13.27
CA GLU A 131 -9.73 6.21 14.63
C GLU A 131 -10.61 7.39 15.03
N MET A 132 -10.89 8.33 14.11
CA MET A 132 -11.82 9.43 14.36
C MET A 132 -13.24 8.94 14.61
N GLU A 133 -13.74 8.00 13.80
CA GLU A 133 -15.07 7.40 13.97
C GLU A 133 -15.18 6.65 15.30
N LYS A 134 -14.15 5.88 15.66
CA LYS A 134 -14.05 5.19 16.95
C LYS A 134 -14.12 6.18 18.11
N VAL A 135 -13.37 7.28 18.07
CA VAL A 135 -13.41 8.32 19.11
C VAL A 135 -14.81 8.92 19.24
N GLN A 136 -15.47 9.23 18.12
CA GLN A 136 -16.83 9.76 18.12
C GLN A 136 -17.83 8.75 18.70
N MET A 137 -17.75 7.48 18.31
CA MET A 137 -18.61 6.42 18.84
C MET A 137 -18.42 6.22 20.35
N VAL A 138 -17.17 6.21 20.82
CA VAL A 138 -16.85 6.08 22.24
C VAL A 138 -17.44 7.27 23.03
N ASN A 139 -17.32 8.49 22.52
CA ASN A 139 -17.89 9.67 23.15
C ASN A 139 -19.43 9.59 23.22
N LEU A 140 -20.09 9.21 22.12
CA LEU A 140 -21.54 9.03 22.10
C LEU A 140 -21.99 7.94 23.09
N MET A 141 -21.27 6.82 23.18
CA MET A 141 -21.57 5.76 24.13
C MET A 141 -21.42 6.24 25.58
N LYS A 142 -20.40 7.05 25.89
CA LYS A 142 -20.23 7.65 27.23
C LYS A 142 -21.37 8.60 27.58
N GLU A 143 -21.80 9.45 26.65
CA GLU A 143 -22.95 10.34 26.85
C GLU A 143 -24.25 9.57 27.08
N MET A 144 -24.50 8.52 26.28
CA MET A 144 -25.67 7.66 26.44
C MET A 144 -25.63 6.92 27.78
N ASP A 145 -24.47 6.44 28.21
CA ASP A 145 -24.32 5.78 29.51
C ASP A 145 -24.62 6.71 30.67
N GLY A 146 -24.14 7.96 30.61
CA GLY A 146 -24.46 9.00 31.59
C GLY A 146 -25.97 9.22 31.71
N LYS A 147 -26.66 9.37 30.58
CA LYS A 147 -28.13 9.54 30.56
C LYS A 147 -28.88 8.32 31.10
N ILE A 148 -28.42 7.10 30.82
CA ILE A 148 -29.04 5.87 31.35
C ILE A 148 -28.94 5.83 32.88
N ARG A 149 -27.78 6.18 33.44
CA ARG A 149 -27.57 6.25 34.89
C ARG A 149 -28.44 7.34 35.54
N GLU A 150 -28.57 8.50 34.91
CA GLU A 150 -29.45 9.58 35.38
C GLU A 150 -30.93 9.16 35.43
N LEU A 151 -31.36 8.31 34.48
CA LEU A 151 -32.71 7.74 34.44
C LEU A 151 -32.89 6.54 35.39
N GLY A 152 -31.87 6.19 36.19
CA GLY A 152 -31.91 5.10 37.16
C GLY A 152 -31.72 3.71 36.56
N GLY A 153 -31.24 3.61 35.32
CA GLY A 153 -30.89 2.35 34.68
C GLY A 153 -29.47 1.88 35.02
N GLU A 154 -29.25 0.57 35.00
CA GLU A 154 -27.90 0.01 35.08
C GLU A 154 -27.18 0.15 33.72
N SER A 155 -25.92 0.55 33.78
CA SER A 155 -25.06 0.66 32.61
C SER A 155 -24.78 -0.71 31.98
N PRO A 156 -25.05 -0.90 30.67
CA PRO A 156 -24.69 -2.13 29.98
C PRO A 156 -23.20 -2.20 29.58
N VAL A 157 -22.45 -1.09 29.69
CA VAL A 157 -21.05 -1.00 29.21
C VAL A 157 -20.12 -0.63 30.35
N LYS A 158 -19.22 -1.55 30.71
CA LYS A 158 -18.12 -1.25 31.64
C LYS A 158 -17.02 -0.55 30.86
N PHE A 159 -16.96 0.78 30.96
CA PHE A 159 -15.75 1.50 30.58
C PHE A 159 -14.70 1.22 31.64
N GLU A 160 -13.62 0.55 31.27
CA GLU A 160 -12.40 0.58 32.06
C GLU A 160 -11.93 2.02 32.06
N VAL A 161 -12.11 2.69 33.19
CA VAL A 161 -11.50 3.99 33.43
C VAL A 161 -10.02 3.67 33.56
N ASP A 162 -9.26 3.95 32.51
CA ASP A 162 -7.80 4.03 32.63
C ASP A 162 -7.54 5.01 33.77
N GLY A 163 -7.14 4.47 34.92
CA GLY A 163 -6.85 5.20 36.13
C GLY A 163 -5.59 6.03 35.93
N GLY A 164 -5.72 7.13 35.20
CA GLY A 164 -4.81 8.25 35.22
C GLY A 164 -5.27 9.19 36.31
N ASP A 165 -4.47 9.26 37.36
CA ASP A 165 -4.55 10.16 38.51
C ASP A 165 -5.35 11.45 38.27
N GLU A 166 -6.56 11.52 38.83
CA GLU A 166 -7.22 12.79 39.12
C GLU A 166 -6.51 13.45 40.31
N GLU A 167 -5.35 14.05 40.08
CA GLU A 167 -4.94 15.21 40.89
C GLU A 167 -5.56 16.46 40.27
N GLY A 168 -6.47 17.07 41.02
CA GLY A 168 -7.25 18.23 40.62
C GLY A 168 -6.39 19.40 40.15
N GLY A 169 -6.52 19.73 38.88
CA GLY A 169 -6.15 21.04 38.33
C GLY A 169 -7.41 21.80 37.99
N GLU A 170 -7.70 22.85 38.75
CA GLU A 170 -8.72 23.86 38.44
C GLU A 170 -8.59 24.31 36.98
N VAL A 171 -9.60 24.04 36.16
CA VAL A 171 -9.75 24.67 34.85
C VAL A 171 -10.17 26.12 35.10
N LYS A 172 -9.21 27.04 35.06
CA LYS A 172 -9.50 28.47 34.89
C LYS A 172 -9.81 28.72 33.42
N ASP A 173 -11.05 29.12 33.17
CA ASP A 173 -11.47 29.76 31.93
C ASP A 173 -10.58 30.96 31.63
N GLY A 174 -9.77 30.83 30.59
CA GLY A 174 -8.93 31.88 30.04
C GLY A 174 -9.05 31.87 28.53
N VAL A 175 -10.06 32.58 28.03
CA VAL A 175 -10.16 32.98 26.63
C VAL A 175 -8.92 33.80 26.30
N ASP A 176 -8.07 33.31 25.39
CA ASP A 176 -7.03 34.11 24.77
C ASP A 176 -7.03 33.89 23.25
N ASN A 177 -7.55 34.90 22.54
CA ASN A 177 -7.41 35.06 21.10
C ASN A 177 -5.99 35.58 20.84
N GLY A 178 -5.17 34.81 20.12
CA GLY A 178 -3.82 35.23 19.78
C GLY A 178 -3.37 34.67 18.45
N ASP A 179 -3.48 35.51 17.41
CA ASP A 179 -2.78 35.40 16.14
C ASP A 179 -1.31 34.97 16.32
N ARG A 180 -0.84 34.05 15.47
CA ARG A 180 0.59 33.80 15.29
C ARG A 180 0.96 33.76 13.81
N GLU A 181 1.29 34.94 13.31
CA GLU A 181 2.34 35.11 12.31
C GLU A 181 3.73 34.81 12.93
N GLY A 182 4.62 34.23 12.13
CA GLY A 182 6.03 34.60 12.09
C GLY A 182 6.95 34.10 13.21
N GLY A 183 7.50 32.90 13.04
CA GLY A 183 8.65 32.41 13.82
C GLY A 183 9.91 32.26 12.97
N LYS A 184 10.71 33.33 12.88
CA LYS A 184 12.13 33.32 12.48
C LYS A 184 12.90 32.36 13.39
N VAL A 185 13.75 31.51 12.81
CA VAL A 185 14.78 30.78 13.56
C VAL A 185 16.13 31.44 13.25
N ASP A 186 16.68 32.06 14.29
CA ASP A 186 18.05 32.56 14.37
C ASP A 186 19.00 31.37 14.54
N GLY A 187 19.97 31.25 13.65
CA GLY A 187 21.06 30.28 13.71
C GLY A 187 22.38 30.99 13.61
N GLY A 188 23.09 31.13 14.74
CA GLY A 188 24.47 31.58 14.77
C GLY A 188 25.36 30.49 15.36
N GLU A 189 26.37 30.04 14.61
CA GLU A 189 27.78 30.33 14.93
C GLU A 189 28.76 29.76 13.88
N LYS A 190 29.62 30.69 13.42
CA LYS A 190 31.05 30.57 13.11
C LYS A 190 31.51 29.57 12.03
N GLY A 191 31.55 30.09 10.80
CA GLY A 191 32.46 29.63 9.75
C GLY A 191 33.83 30.32 9.82
N GLU A 192 34.86 29.49 9.83
CA GLU A 192 36.28 29.80 9.72
C GLU A 192 36.60 30.26 8.29
N LYS A 193 37.43 31.30 8.15
CA LYS A 193 37.88 31.85 6.88
C LYS A 193 39.00 30.99 6.30
N ASP A 194 38.89 30.57 5.05
CA ASP A 194 40.09 30.55 4.21
C ASP A 194 39.82 30.83 2.73
N LYS A 195 40.86 31.37 2.10
CA LYS A 195 40.86 32.23 0.91
C LYS A 195 40.90 31.46 -0.42
N GLY A 196 40.31 32.11 -1.44
CA GLY A 196 40.98 32.31 -2.73
C GLY A 196 40.51 31.43 -3.88
N GLY A 197 40.13 32.06 -4.99
CA GLY A 197 39.91 31.36 -6.26
C GLY A 197 39.12 32.16 -7.28
N ASP A 198 39.81 33.09 -7.94
CA ASP A 198 39.45 33.75 -9.21
C ASP A 198 38.83 32.78 -10.24
N GLY A 199 37.79 33.21 -10.97
CA GLY A 199 37.31 32.40 -12.09
C GLY A 199 35.97 32.76 -12.74
N LYS A 200 36.02 33.74 -13.66
CA LYS A 200 35.20 33.86 -14.89
C LYS A 200 33.69 34.09 -14.74
N GLU A 201 33.32 35.36 -14.94
CA GLU A 201 32.07 35.76 -15.58
C GLU A 201 31.88 35.00 -16.91
N LYS A 202 30.73 34.33 -17.03
CA LYS A 202 30.16 33.93 -18.31
C LYS A 202 28.76 34.49 -18.39
N ASP A 203 28.55 35.24 -19.47
CA ASP A 203 27.28 35.82 -19.89
C ASP A 203 26.17 34.75 -19.96
N ASN A 204 25.16 34.89 -19.10
CA ASN A 204 23.89 34.21 -19.27
C ASN A 204 23.04 35.02 -20.26
N LYS A 205 23.08 34.61 -21.51
CA LYS A 205 22.11 35.03 -22.53
C LYS A 205 20.82 34.25 -22.30
N GLU A 206 19.75 34.96 -21.96
CA GLU A 206 18.38 34.46 -22.02
C GLU A 206 18.11 33.89 -23.43
N VAL A 207 17.70 32.63 -23.47
CA VAL A 207 17.17 32.00 -24.69
C VAL A 207 15.65 32.11 -24.59
N SER A 208 15.08 32.98 -25.40
CA SER A 208 13.64 33.18 -25.55
C SER A 208 12.97 31.98 -26.21
N LEU A 209 11.73 31.72 -25.81
CA LEU A 209 10.93 30.53 -26.10
C LEU A 209 10.21 30.58 -27.47
N GLU A 210 10.76 31.29 -28.47
CA GLU A 210 10.06 31.61 -29.72
C GLU A 210 10.57 30.86 -30.98
N ASP A 211 11.56 29.97 -30.88
CA ASP A 211 12.16 29.30 -32.06
C ASP A 211 11.71 27.83 -32.29
N MET A 212 10.48 27.46 -31.89
CA MET A 212 9.92 26.13 -32.20
C MET A 212 8.65 26.22 -33.06
N GLU A 213 8.73 26.90 -34.21
CA GLU A 213 7.81 26.68 -35.32
C GLU A 213 8.61 26.37 -36.59
N GLY A 214 8.44 25.16 -37.13
CA GLY A 214 8.74 24.91 -38.54
C GLY A 214 9.37 23.57 -38.89
N VAL A 215 8.57 22.50 -38.92
CA VAL A 215 8.72 21.46 -39.95
C VAL A 215 7.34 20.98 -40.39
N LYS A 216 6.82 21.60 -41.46
CA LYS A 216 5.83 21.02 -42.37
C LYS A 216 6.57 20.48 -43.58
N SER A 217 6.36 19.21 -43.88
CA SER A 217 6.42 18.62 -45.24
C SER A 217 5.83 17.20 -45.11
N ASP A 218 4.63 16.93 -45.60
CA ASP A 218 4.23 16.62 -46.98
C ASP A 218 4.74 15.29 -47.54
N LYS A 219 3.80 14.58 -48.20
CA LYS A 219 3.90 13.36 -49.05
C LYS A 219 3.97 12.02 -48.30
N LYS A 220 3.29 10.95 -48.71
CA LYS A 220 2.66 10.54 -49.99
C LYS A 220 1.74 9.34 -49.70
N GLU A 221 0.47 9.37 -50.09
CA GLU A 221 -0.12 8.50 -51.13
C GLU A 221 0.76 7.34 -51.64
N ASN A 222 0.27 6.12 -51.44
CA ASN A 222 0.37 4.99 -52.38
C ASN A 222 -0.68 3.92 -52.01
N ASP A 223 -1.79 3.97 -52.71
CA ASP A 223 -2.46 2.93 -53.51
C ASP A 223 -2.09 1.42 -53.40
N GLU A 224 -3.13 0.66 -53.80
CA GLU A 224 -3.19 -0.71 -54.37
C GLU A 224 -3.19 -1.90 -53.40
N GLU A 225 -4.34 -2.55 -53.21
CA GLU A 225 -4.87 -3.66 -54.02
C GLU A 225 -4.05 -4.95 -53.92
N GLU A 226 -4.56 -5.94 -53.18
CA GLU A 226 -4.50 -7.32 -53.67
C GLU A 226 -5.69 -8.14 -53.15
N LYS A 227 -6.61 -8.40 -54.07
CA LYS A 227 -7.54 -9.54 -54.04
C LYS A 227 -6.80 -10.78 -54.52
N SER A 228 -6.95 -11.90 -53.82
CA SER A 228 -7.13 -13.22 -54.43
C SER A 228 -7.69 -14.14 -53.34
N ASP A 229 -8.93 -14.65 -53.47
CA ASP A 229 -9.29 -15.82 -54.27
C ASP A 229 -8.43 -17.06 -53.96
N VAL A 230 -8.89 -17.89 -53.02
CA VAL A 230 -8.71 -19.34 -53.11
C VAL A 230 -10.05 -20.01 -52.75
N LYS A 231 -10.79 -20.34 -53.81
CA LYS A 231 -11.79 -21.41 -53.81
C LYS A 231 -11.09 -22.77 -53.90
N ASP A 232 -11.87 -23.75 -53.46
CA ASP A 232 -11.94 -25.13 -53.95
C ASP A 232 -11.16 -26.25 -53.26
N GLU A 233 -12.01 -27.16 -52.73
CA GLU A 233 -12.02 -28.60 -52.88
C GLU A 233 -10.87 -29.41 -52.29
N SER A 234 -11.21 -30.25 -51.31
CA SER A 234 -10.91 -31.69 -51.37
C SER A 234 -11.64 -32.48 -50.27
N LYS A 235 -12.64 -33.26 -50.73
CA LYS A 235 -13.13 -34.56 -50.22
C LYS A 235 -13.81 -34.69 -48.87
#